data_AF-A0A2N3CBA6-F1
#
_entry.id   AF-A0A2N3CBA6-F1
#
_cell.length_a   1.000
_cell.length_b   1.000
_cell.length_c   1.000
_cell.angle_alpha   90.00
_cell.angle_beta   90.00
_cell.angle_gamma   90.00
#
_symmetry.space_group_name_H-M   'P 1'
#
loop_
_entity.id
_entity.type
_entity.pdbx_description
1 polymer ?
#
loop_
_entity_poly.entity_id
_entity_poly.type
_entity_poly.pdbx_seq_one_letter_code
_entity_poly.pdbx_strand_id
1 'polypeptide(L)'
;MSLAYPVARSLEDALKPDAPTARSRRGAISQASGLALEGLETSWLHLPEAEADALFKALGPDGAAGHLQRYEDTSGHTVVAVSWWKLVDPNNVRPPEKRAFEPAPPPPLTDDHTDDLYFRHGRTKTRRKKPTDPNQLDLFSKNLKG
;
A
#
# COMPACT_ATOMS: atom_id res chain seq x y z
N MET A 1 -6.09 -5.30 13.64
CA MET A 1 -6.40 -6.34 12.64
C MET A 1 -5.64 -6.03 11.35
N SER A 2 -4.60 -6.79 11.00
CA SER A 2 -3.83 -6.55 9.77
C SER A 2 -4.34 -7.47 8.66
N LEU A 3 -4.72 -6.89 7.53
CA LEU A 3 -5.19 -7.63 6.35
C LEU A 3 -4.02 -8.41 5.73
N ALA A 4 -4.26 -9.68 5.44
CA ALA A 4 -3.31 -10.60 4.83
C ALA A 4 -3.98 -11.19 3.59
N TYR A 5 -3.31 -11.07 2.45
CA TYR A 5 -3.89 -11.45 1.18
C TYR A 5 -3.27 -12.77 0.72
N PRO A 6 -4.05 -13.67 0.12
CA PRO A 6 -3.53 -14.90 -0.45
C PRO A 6 -2.52 -14.60 -1.57
N VAL A 7 -1.50 -15.45 -1.67
CA VAL A 7 -0.43 -15.39 -2.66
C VAL A 7 -0.62 -16.58 -3.59
N ALA A 8 -0.96 -16.32 -4.85
CA ALA A 8 -1.33 -17.35 -5.79
C ALA A 8 -0.90 -17.00 -7.20
N ARG A 9 -1.09 -17.91 -8.17
CA ARG A 9 -0.95 -17.63 -9.61
C ARG A 9 -2.27 -17.28 -10.29
N SER A 10 -3.38 -17.75 -9.73
CA SER A 10 -4.72 -17.61 -10.27
C SER A 10 -5.71 -17.27 -9.15
N LEU A 11 -6.87 -16.74 -9.55
CA LEU A 11 -7.97 -16.45 -8.64
C LEU A 11 -8.48 -17.71 -7.94
N GLU A 12 -8.59 -18.81 -8.68
CA GLU A 12 -9.06 -20.11 -8.17
C GLU A 12 -8.11 -20.64 -7.08
N ASP A 13 -6.80 -20.48 -7.27
CA ASP A 13 -5.80 -20.85 -6.28
C ASP A 13 -5.85 -19.94 -5.04
N ALA A 14 -6.17 -18.66 -5.22
CA ALA A 14 -6.31 -17.70 -4.13
C ALA A 14 -7.53 -17.96 -3.23
N LEU A 15 -8.57 -18.60 -3.77
CA LEU A 15 -9.79 -18.97 -3.04
C LEU A 15 -9.65 -20.27 -2.23
N LYS A 16 -8.56 -21.03 -2.40
CA LYS A 16 -8.31 -22.24 -1.63
C LYS A 16 -8.00 -21.89 -0.16
N PRO A 17 -8.53 -22.65 0.82
CA PRO A 17 -8.33 -22.35 2.24
C PRO A 17 -6.86 -22.46 2.68
N ASP A 18 -6.07 -23.29 2.00
CA ASP A 18 -4.65 -23.53 2.31
C ASP A 18 -3.69 -22.57 1.57
N ALA A 19 -4.22 -21.55 0.88
CA ALA A 19 -3.38 -20.61 0.15
C ALA A 19 -2.45 -19.83 1.11
N PRO A 20 -1.14 -19.72 0.79
CA PRO A 20 -0.22 -18.97 1.63
C PRO A 20 -0.61 -17.49 1.61
N THR A 21 -0.62 -16.83 2.77
CA THR A 21 -1.05 -15.42 2.88
C THR A 21 0.10 -14.51 3.29
N ALA A 22 0.07 -13.28 2.78
CA ALA A 22 1.04 -12.25 3.08
C ALA A 22 0.40 -10.86 3.24
N ARG A 23 0.89 -10.10 4.23
CA ARG A 23 0.43 -8.72 4.53
C ARG A 23 1.13 -7.65 3.69
N SER A 24 2.29 -7.98 3.13
CA SER A 24 3.14 -7.02 2.42
C SER A 24 3.73 -7.65 1.18
N ARG A 25 4.09 -6.79 0.21
CA ARG A 25 4.79 -7.19 -1.02
C ARG A 25 6.03 -8.05 -0.72
N ARG A 26 6.83 -7.65 0.28
CA ARG A 26 8.03 -8.39 0.69
C ARG A 26 7.69 -9.79 1.20
N GLY A 27 6.66 -9.91 2.03
CA GLY A 27 6.18 -11.20 2.52
C GLY A 27 5.67 -12.10 1.40
N ALA A 28 4.95 -11.53 0.43
CA ALA A 28 4.46 -12.26 -0.74
C ALA A 28 5.61 -12.78 -1.61
N ILE A 29 6.64 -11.96 -1.85
CA ILE A 29 7.86 -12.37 -2.58
C ILE A 29 8.57 -13.52 -1.86
N SER A 30 8.66 -13.49 -0.53
CA SER A 30 9.26 -14.59 0.24
C SER A 30 8.49 -15.92 0.10
N GLN A 31 7.19 -15.87 -0.24
CA GLN A 31 6.36 -17.06 -0.46
C GLN A 31 6.27 -17.47 -1.94
N ALA A 32 6.82 -16.66 -2.87
CA ALA A 32 6.64 -16.84 -4.31
C ALA A 32 7.46 -17.99 -4.95
N SER A 33 8.28 -18.71 -4.18
CA SER A 33 9.03 -19.92 -4.62
C SER A 33 9.68 -19.87 -6.02
N GLY A 34 10.25 -18.71 -6.39
CA GLY A 34 10.93 -18.50 -7.68
C GLY A 34 10.07 -17.85 -8.77
N LEU A 35 8.78 -17.61 -8.49
CA LEU A 35 7.91 -16.77 -9.30
C LEU A 35 8.12 -15.30 -8.97
N ALA A 36 7.80 -14.44 -9.92
CA ALA A 36 7.82 -13.02 -9.71
C ALA A 36 6.43 -12.53 -9.29
N LEU A 37 6.42 -11.52 -8.43
CA LEU A 37 5.19 -10.88 -8.00
C LEU A 37 4.83 -9.73 -8.94
N GLU A 38 3.71 -9.87 -9.65
CA GLU A 38 3.16 -8.81 -10.51
C GLU A 38 2.61 -7.66 -9.66
N GLY A 39 1.73 -7.97 -8.71
CA GLY A 39 1.11 -6.96 -7.85
C GLY A 39 -0.02 -7.52 -6.98
N LEU A 40 -0.70 -6.62 -6.28
CA LEU A 40 -1.97 -6.93 -5.63
C LEU A 40 -3.07 -6.71 -6.67
N GLU A 41 -3.79 -7.77 -7.04
CA GLU A 41 -4.90 -7.74 -7.98
C GLU A 41 -6.23 -7.91 -7.24
N THR A 42 -7.27 -7.23 -7.72
CA THR A 42 -8.63 -7.38 -7.22
C THR A 42 -9.52 -7.85 -8.38
N SER A 43 -10.09 -9.04 -8.24
CA SER A 43 -11.02 -9.62 -9.20
C SER A 43 -12.46 -9.53 -8.67
N TRP A 44 -13.41 -9.26 -9.57
CA TRP A 44 -14.83 -9.11 -9.23
C TRP A 44 -15.59 -10.33 -9.72
N LEU A 45 -16.24 -11.04 -8.80
CA LEU A 45 -17.00 -12.25 -9.07
C LEU A 45 -18.49 -11.98 -8.90
N HIS A 46 -19.24 -12.15 -9.97
CA HIS A 46 -20.70 -12.17 -9.92
C HIS A 46 -21.14 -13.60 -9.60
N LEU A 47 -21.52 -13.82 -8.35
CA LEU A 47 -21.91 -15.15 -7.85
C LEU A 47 -23.36 -15.11 -7.36
N PRO A 48 -24.10 -16.22 -7.49
CA PRO A 48 -25.37 -16.35 -6.80
C PRO A 48 -25.13 -16.30 -5.28
N GLU A 49 -26.10 -15.77 -4.55
CA GLU A 49 -25.96 -15.49 -3.11
C GLU A 49 -25.56 -16.73 -2.29
N ALA A 50 -26.11 -17.90 -2.63
CA ALA A 50 -25.77 -19.16 -1.97
C ALA A 50 -24.29 -19.55 -2.09
N GLU A 51 -23.66 -19.28 -3.23
CA GLU A 51 -22.24 -19.57 -3.46
C GLU A 51 -21.34 -18.53 -2.79
N ALA A 52 -21.74 -17.25 -2.82
CA ALA A 52 -21.04 -16.20 -2.09
C ALA A 52 -21.02 -16.51 -0.58
N ASP A 53 -22.17 -16.89 -0.02
CA ASP A 53 -22.26 -17.27 1.41
C ASP A 53 -21.43 -18.52 1.73
N ALA A 54 -21.36 -19.49 0.81
CA ALA A 54 -20.50 -20.66 0.97
C ALA A 54 -19.02 -20.28 1.03
N LEU A 55 -18.57 -19.32 0.20
CA LEU A 55 -17.20 -18.81 0.23
C LEU A 55 -16.88 -18.13 1.57
N PHE A 56 -17.75 -17.23 2.05
CA PHE A 56 -17.55 -16.57 3.34
C PHE A 56 -17.59 -17.55 4.52
N LYS A 57 -18.42 -18.61 4.45
CA LYS A 57 -18.47 -19.66 5.48
C LYS A 57 -17.23 -20.56 5.47
N ALA A 58 -16.72 -20.91 4.29
CA ALA A 58 -15.56 -21.78 4.13
C ALA A 58 -14.28 -21.20 4.77
N LEU A 59 -14.21 -19.88 4.87
CA LEU A 59 -13.11 -19.17 5.50
C LEU A 59 -13.11 -19.32 7.05
N GLY A 60 -14.26 -19.56 7.68
CA GLY A 60 -14.38 -19.74 9.13
C GLY A 60 -14.30 -18.43 9.93
N PRO A 61 -14.38 -18.48 11.28
CA PRO A 61 -14.46 -17.28 12.13
C PRO A 61 -13.17 -16.45 12.20
N ASP A 62 -12.02 -17.07 11.93
CA ASP A 62 -10.73 -16.38 11.73
C ASP A 62 -10.52 -15.94 10.26
N GLY A 63 -11.40 -16.39 9.37
CA GLY A 63 -11.28 -16.24 7.93
C GLY A 63 -12.06 -15.06 7.39
N ALA A 64 -11.38 -13.94 7.35
CA ALA A 64 -10.76 -13.46 6.13
C ALA A 64 -9.98 -12.25 6.57
N ALA A 65 -8.68 -12.27 6.34
CA ALA A 65 -7.88 -11.07 6.54
C ALA A 65 -8.19 -10.05 5.42
N GLY A 66 -9.45 -9.58 5.34
CA GLY A 66 -10.03 -8.57 4.45
C GLY A 66 -9.78 -8.73 2.96
N HIS A 67 -9.45 -9.93 2.49
CA HIS A 67 -9.21 -10.20 1.08
C HIS A 67 -10.50 -10.46 0.29
N LEU A 68 -11.56 -10.93 0.96
CA LEU A 68 -12.92 -10.97 0.40
C LEU A 68 -13.75 -9.81 0.91
N GLN A 69 -14.45 -9.14 0.00
CA GLN A 69 -15.40 -8.08 0.32
C GLN A 69 -16.70 -8.32 -0.45
N ARG A 70 -17.83 -8.19 0.24
CA ARG A 70 -19.16 -8.34 -0.35
C ARG A 70 -19.67 -6.98 -0.80
N TYR A 71 -20.22 -6.96 -2.01
CA TYR A 71 -20.82 -5.81 -2.67
C TYR A 71 -22.15 -6.21 -3.29
N GLU A 72 -22.88 -5.19 -3.73
CA GLU A 72 -24.13 -5.32 -4.46
C GLU A 72 -24.01 -4.51 -5.76
N ASP A 73 -24.41 -5.11 -6.87
CA ASP A 73 -24.48 -4.43 -8.17
C ASP A 73 -25.71 -3.53 -8.22
N THR A 74 -25.75 -2.62 -9.20
CA THR A 74 -26.88 -1.77 -9.58
C THR A 74 -28.21 -2.51 -9.77
N SER A 75 -28.17 -3.80 -10.06
CA SER A 75 -29.35 -4.67 -10.24
C SER A 75 -29.74 -5.45 -8.97
N GLY A 76 -29.06 -5.25 -7.84
CA GLY A 76 -29.30 -5.95 -6.58
C GLY A 76 -28.64 -7.32 -6.47
N HIS A 77 -27.76 -7.67 -7.40
CA HIS A 77 -27.04 -8.95 -7.38
C HIS A 77 -25.80 -8.89 -6.50
N THR A 78 -25.50 -9.98 -5.80
CA THR A 78 -24.31 -10.07 -4.96
C THR A 78 -23.05 -10.14 -5.83
N VAL A 79 -22.07 -9.29 -5.51
CA VAL A 79 -20.75 -9.27 -6.14
C VAL A 79 -19.70 -9.45 -5.05
N VAL A 80 -18.71 -10.31 -5.30
CA VAL A 80 -17.61 -10.55 -4.36
C VAL A 80 -16.32 -10.01 -4.97
N ALA A 81 -15.68 -9.09 -4.26
CA ALA A 81 -14.33 -8.63 -4.60
C ALA A 81 -13.29 -9.51 -3.90
N VAL A 82 -12.38 -10.08 -4.68
CA VAL A 82 -11.31 -10.96 -4.21
C VAL A 82 -9.97 -10.29 -4.46
N SER A 83 -9.26 -9.91 -3.39
CA SER A 83 -7.95 -9.26 -3.47
C SER A 83 -6.83 -10.24 -3.15
N TRP A 84 -5.83 -10.36 -4.02
CA TRP A 84 -4.77 -11.37 -3.88
C TRP A 84 -3.44 -10.90 -4.50
N TRP A 85 -2.33 -11.43 -3.99
CA TRP A 85 -1.00 -11.21 -4.54
C TRP A 85 -0.79 -12.14 -5.73
N LYS A 86 -0.71 -11.56 -6.93
CA LYS A 86 -0.57 -12.30 -8.16
C LYS A 86 0.87 -12.62 -8.51
N LEU A 87 1.14 -13.91 -8.63
CA LEU A 87 2.40 -14.46 -9.07
C LEU A 87 2.35 -14.75 -10.58
N VAL A 88 3.41 -14.37 -11.26
CA VAL A 88 3.63 -14.61 -12.69
C VAL A 88 5.02 -15.19 -12.90
N ASP A 89 5.24 -15.79 -14.06
CA ASP A 89 6.58 -16.18 -14.46
C ASP A 89 7.49 -14.95 -14.54
N PRO A 90 8.75 -15.05 -14.10
CA PRO A 90 9.68 -13.92 -14.04
C PRO A 90 9.91 -13.27 -15.42
N ASN A 91 9.74 -14.01 -16.50
CA ASN A 91 9.86 -13.51 -17.87
C ASN A 91 8.63 -12.71 -18.35
N ASN A 92 7.49 -12.84 -17.66
CA ASN A 92 6.22 -12.20 -18.03
C ASN A 92 5.88 -11.01 -17.13
N VAL A 93 6.80 -10.59 -16.25
CA VAL A 93 6.59 -9.44 -15.36
C VAL A 93 6.48 -8.18 -16.20
N ARG A 94 5.26 -7.65 -16.32
CA ARG A 94 5.07 -6.31 -16.85
C ARG A 94 5.70 -5.30 -15.89
N PRO A 95 6.50 -4.34 -16.40
CA PRO A 95 6.91 -3.20 -15.60
C PRO A 95 5.67 -2.51 -15.03
N PRO A 96 5.71 -2.04 -13.77
CA PRO A 96 4.60 -1.28 -13.22
C PRO A 96 4.37 -0.07 -14.14
N GLU A 97 3.14 0.07 -14.66
CA GLU A 97 2.75 1.27 -15.38
C GLU A 97 2.98 2.46 -14.45
N LYS A 98 3.95 3.30 -14.80
CA LYS A 98 4.15 4.57 -14.11
C LYS A 98 2.88 5.36 -14.38
N ARG A 99 1.97 5.44 -13.41
CA ARG A 99 0.92 6.45 -13.43
C ARG A 99 1.64 7.77 -13.50
N ALA A 100 1.62 8.40 -14.68
CA ALA A 100 2.08 9.77 -14.81
C ALA A 100 1.21 10.58 -13.84
N PHE A 101 1.84 11.13 -12.81
CA PHE A 101 1.19 12.15 -12.01
C PHE A 101 1.01 13.34 -12.96
N GLU A 102 -0.15 13.45 -13.59
CA GLU A 102 -0.53 14.71 -14.21
C GLU A 102 -0.60 15.73 -13.06
N PRO A 103 0.26 16.75 -13.04
CA PRO A 103 0.14 17.79 -12.05
C PRO A 103 -1.25 18.39 -12.17
N ALA A 104 -1.97 18.50 -11.05
CA ALA A 104 -3.27 19.14 -11.02
C ALA A 104 -3.20 20.50 -11.75
N PRO A 105 -4.20 20.85 -12.58
CA PRO A 105 -4.22 22.14 -13.25
C PRO A 105 -4.05 23.25 -12.20
N PRO A 106 -3.31 24.33 -12.53
CA PRO A 106 -3.10 25.42 -11.59
C PRO A 106 -4.47 25.91 -11.10
N PRO A 107 -4.64 26.17 -9.78
CA PRO A 107 -5.89 26.68 -9.27
C PRO A 107 -6.25 27.98 -10.00
N PRO A 108 -7.54 28.25 -10.26
CA PRO A 108 -7.96 29.53 -10.82
C PRO A 108 -7.44 30.65 -9.92
N LEU A 109 -6.90 31.71 -10.52
CA LEU A 109 -6.47 32.92 -9.82
C LEU A 109 -7.70 33.52 -9.14
N THR A 110 -7.93 33.18 -7.88
CA THR A 110 -8.95 33.82 -7.05
C THR A 110 -8.45 35.19 -6.64
N ASP A 111 -9.30 36.18 -6.87
CA ASP A 111 -9.13 37.58 -6.55
C ASP A 111 -8.69 37.82 -5.08
N ASP A 112 -7.73 38.75 -4.97
CA ASP A 112 -7.45 39.65 -3.84
C ASP A 112 -7.74 39.10 -2.42
N HIS A 113 -6.76 38.42 -1.84
CA HIS A 113 -6.75 38.03 -0.43
C HIS A 113 -6.49 39.26 0.47
N THR A 114 -7.51 40.09 0.68
CA THR A 114 -7.54 41.16 1.69
C THR A 114 -7.62 40.64 3.14
N ASP A 115 -7.04 39.48 3.44
CA ASP A 115 -6.96 38.93 4.81
C ASP A 115 -5.61 38.28 5.15
N ASP A 116 -4.62 38.30 4.25
CA ASP A 116 -3.28 37.77 4.51
C ASP A 116 -2.37 38.70 5.34
N LEU A 117 -2.96 39.67 6.05
CA LEU A 117 -2.25 40.45 7.06
C LEU A 117 -1.91 39.62 8.30
N TYR A 118 -2.61 38.51 8.55
CA TYR A 118 -2.37 37.61 9.69
C TYR A 118 -1.38 36.46 9.41
N PHE A 119 -1.07 36.17 8.14
CA PHE A 119 -0.05 35.19 7.75
C PHE A 119 1.23 35.85 7.21
N ARG A 120 1.60 37.02 7.74
CA ARG A 120 2.98 37.48 7.60
C ARG A 120 3.89 36.50 8.34
N HIS A 121 4.39 35.50 7.60
CA HIS A 121 5.54 34.72 7.99
C HIS A 121 6.63 35.70 8.40
N GLY A 122 6.86 35.82 9.70
CA GLY A 122 7.95 36.60 10.25
C GLY A 122 9.22 36.15 9.53
N ARG A 123 9.84 37.08 8.80
CA ARG A 123 11.08 36.89 8.05
C ARG A 123 12.05 36.04 8.86
N THR A 124 12.15 34.73 8.58
CA THR A 124 13.16 33.89 9.21
C THR A 124 14.49 34.25 8.56
N LYS A 125 15.26 35.11 9.23
CA LYS A 125 16.62 35.45 8.80
C LYS A 125 17.37 34.15 8.52
N THR A 126 17.96 34.02 7.32
CA THR A 126 18.85 32.92 6.99
C THR A 126 20.01 32.92 7.99
N ARG A 127 19.94 32.02 8.97
CA ARG A 127 21.03 31.82 9.93
C ARG A 127 22.19 31.21 9.15
N ARG A 128 23.28 31.98 8.97
CA ARG A 128 24.54 31.45 8.41
C ARG A 128 24.94 30.23 9.23
N LYS A 129 25.04 29.07 8.58
CA LYS A 129 25.60 27.87 9.20
C LYS A 129 27.08 28.15 9.50
N LYS A 130 27.46 28.12 10.78
CA LYS A 130 28.88 28.13 11.14
C LYS A 130 29.51 26.84 10.60
N PRO A 131 30.73 26.87 10.05
CA PRO A 131 31.45 25.65 9.71
C PRO A 131 31.56 24.77 10.97
N THR A 132 31.34 23.47 10.78
CA THR A 132 31.44 22.47 11.85
C THR A 132 32.89 22.47 12.37
N ASP A 133 33.05 22.60 13.68
CA ASP A 133 34.37 22.59 14.31
C ASP A 133 34.94 21.15 14.22
N PRO A 134 36.16 20.95 13.68
CA PRO A 134 36.75 19.63 13.48
C PRO A 134 36.94 18.82 14.77
N ASN A 135 36.93 19.48 15.94
CA ASN A 135 37.07 18.82 17.24
C ASN A 135 35.73 18.42 17.87
N GLN A 136 34.59 18.54 17.17
CA GLN A 136 33.27 18.19 17.73
C GLN A 136 33.07 16.72 18.08
N LEU A 137 33.92 15.82 17.56
CA LEU A 137 33.92 14.40 17.94
C LEU A 137 34.86 14.09 19.11
N ASP A 138 35.70 15.05 19.51
CA ASP A 138 36.62 14.85 20.62
C ASP A 138 35.94 15.26 21.94
N LEU A 139 34.97 14.45 22.34
CA LEU A 139 34.20 14.63 23.59
C LEU A 139 35.02 14.26 24.85
N PHE A 140 36.31 13.90 24.71
CA PHE A 140 37.09 13.29 25.79
C PHE A 140 38.42 13.98 26.10
N SER A 141 38.80 15.07 25.44
CA SER A 141 40.10 15.74 25.68
C SER A 141 40.22 16.51 27.00
N LYS A 142 39.19 16.51 27.87
CA LYS A 142 39.25 17.19 29.18
C LYS A 142 39.23 16.29 30.42
N ASN A 143 39.24 14.96 30.27
CA ASN A 143 39.26 14.04 31.42
C ASN A 143 40.53 13.19 31.56
N LEU A 144 41.64 13.57 30.90
CA LEU A 144 42.96 13.09 31.30
C LEU A 144 43.74 14.23 31.97
N LYS A 145 43.53 14.37 33.28
CA LYS A 145 44.51 15.01 34.15
C LYS A 145 44.84 13.99 35.25
N GLY A 146 45.99 13.33 35.06
CA GLY A 146 46.79 12.84 36.19
C GLY A 146 47.42 14.01 36.93
#